data_AF-A0A2R5G7A5-F1
#
_entry.id   AF-A0A2R5G7A5-F1
#
_cell.length_a   1.000
_cell.length_b   1.000
_cell.length_c   1.000
_cell.angle_alpha   90.00
_cell.angle_beta   90.00
_cell.angle_gamma   90.00
#
_symmetry.space_group_name_H-M   'P 1'
#
loop_
_entity.id
_entity.type
_entity.pdbx_description
1 polymer ?
#
loop_
_entity_poly.entity_id
_entity_poly.type
_entity_poly.pdbx_seq_one_letter_code
_entity_poly.pdbx_strand_id
1 'polypeptide(L)'
;MINPSAIDLKSLPWLLPVLTAISDRDWVRFKELEVSFANAHGIETWADVFNWRIMPALEPEAKRWLLVQKCSQGIKSVKILD
;
A
#
# COMPACT_ATOMS: atom_id res chain seq x y z
N MET A 1 6.50 12.03 -3.48
CA MET A 1 7.80 12.18 -2.81
C MET A 1 7.66 11.67 -1.37
N ILE A 2 8.67 10.97 -0.83
CA ILE A 2 8.56 10.25 0.46
C ILE A 2 9.12 11.11 1.60
N ASN A 3 8.45 11.15 2.77
CA ASN A 3 8.97 11.83 3.95
C ASN A 3 10.08 10.98 4.63
N PRO A 4 11.35 11.42 4.63
CA PRO A 4 12.48 10.61 5.10
C PRO A 4 12.49 10.39 6.62
N SER A 5 11.82 11.23 7.41
CA SER A 5 11.82 11.17 8.88
C SER A 5 11.01 10.00 9.46
N ALA A 6 10.22 9.31 8.63
CA ALA A 6 9.29 8.26 9.07
C ALA A 6 9.86 6.83 8.93
N ILE A 7 11.05 6.66 8.34
CA ILE A 7 11.55 5.34 7.94
C ILE A 7 12.65 4.86 8.90
N ASP A 8 12.38 3.78 9.62
CA ASP A 8 13.36 3.06 10.43
C ASP A 8 14.33 2.26 9.53
N LEU A 9 15.64 2.38 9.82
CA LEU A 9 16.71 1.88 8.96
C LEU A 9 16.70 0.34 8.77
N LYS A 10 16.11 -0.43 9.70
CA LYS A 10 15.96 -1.90 9.60
C LYS A 10 14.81 -2.34 8.68
N SER A 11 13.87 -1.43 8.41
CA SER A 11 12.69 -1.70 7.57
C SER A 11 12.90 -1.39 6.09
N LEU A 12 14.01 -0.74 5.74
CA LEU A 12 14.28 -0.16 4.43
C LEU A 12 14.19 -1.10 3.21
N PRO A 13 14.71 -2.36 3.23
CA PRO A 13 14.84 -3.11 1.98
C PRO A 13 13.50 -3.50 1.34
N TRP A 14 12.43 -3.63 2.13
CA TRP A 14 11.10 -3.96 1.62
C TRP A 14 10.15 -2.76 1.57
N LEU A 15 10.36 -1.73 2.40
CA LEU A 15 9.53 -0.51 2.38
C LEU A 15 9.77 0.33 1.13
N LEU A 16 11.04 0.50 0.73
CA LEU A 16 11.39 1.29 -0.45
C LEU A 16 10.71 0.83 -1.75
N PRO A 17 10.70 -0.47 -2.12
CA PRO A 17 10.01 -0.90 -3.34
C PRO A 17 8.48 -0.69 -3.25
N VAL A 18 7.86 -0.84 -2.08
CA VAL A 18 6.42 -0.56 -1.89
C VAL A 18 6.13 0.93 -2.09
N LEU A 19 6.91 1.78 -1.45
CA LEU A 19 6.77 3.23 -1.55
C LEU A 19 7.04 3.73 -2.97
N THR A 20 8.00 3.13 -3.67
CA THR A 20 8.31 3.42 -5.08
C THR A 20 7.12 3.04 -5.96
N ALA A 21 6.58 1.83 -5.84
CA ALA A 21 5.41 1.40 -6.61
C ALA A 21 4.19 2.33 -6.41
N ILE A 22 3.97 2.82 -5.18
CA ILE A 22 2.92 3.80 -4.90
C ILE A 22 3.23 5.16 -5.55
N SER A 23 4.49 5.59 -5.52
CA SER A 23 4.93 6.85 -6.15
C SER A 23 4.77 6.81 -7.67
N ASP A 24 5.17 5.71 -8.31
CA ASP A 24 5.02 5.45 -9.75
C ASP A 24 3.58 5.12 -10.17
N ARG A 25 2.63 5.07 -9.21
CA ARG A 25 1.23 4.71 -9.46
C ARG A 25 1.08 3.32 -10.08
N ASP A 26 2.02 2.42 -9.79
CA ASP A 26 2.04 1.04 -10.27
C ASP A 26 1.26 0.13 -9.32
N TRP A 27 -0.04 0.00 -9.61
CA TRP A 27 -0.95 -0.82 -8.82
C TRP A 27 -0.59 -2.31 -8.85
N VAL A 28 -0.14 -2.82 -10.01
CA VAL A 28 0.17 -4.24 -10.17
C VAL A 28 1.38 -4.58 -9.31
N ARG A 29 2.44 -3.77 -9.40
CA ARG A 29 3.65 -3.97 -8.60
C ARG A 29 3.39 -3.85 -7.11
N PHE A 30 2.56 -2.89 -6.70
CA PHE A 30 2.15 -2.75 -5.31
C PHE A 30 1.47 -4.03 -4.78
N LYS A 31 0.56 -4.63 -5.56
CA LYS A 31 -0.15 -5.86 -5.18
C LYS A 31 0.76 -7.08 -5.08
N GLU A 32 1.73 -7.21 -5.98
CA GLU A 32 2.74 -8.28 -5.88
C GLU A 32 3.56 -8.16 -4.59
N LEU A 33 4.01 -6.94 -4.25
CA LEU A 33 4.79 -6.69 -3.05
C LEU A 33 3.96 -6.93 -1.77
N GLU A 34 2.69 -6.51 -1.76
CA GLU A 34 1.74 -6.79 -0.67
C GLU A 34 1.58 -8.30 -0.44
N VAL A 35 1.33 -9.08 -1.50
CA VAL A 35 1.16 -10.54 -1.40
C VAL A 35 2.45 -11.22 -1.00
N SER A 36 3.59 -10.84 -1.60
CA SER A 36 4.89 -11.42 -1.27
C SER A 36 5.25 -11.19 0.20
N PHE A 37 5.00 -9.99 0.72
CA PHE A 37 5.27 -9.66 2.11
C PHE A 37 4.33 -10.43 3.05
N ALA A 38 3.03 -10.43 2.76
CA ALA A 38 2.04 -11.14 3.56
C ALA A 38 2.27 -12.66 3.60
N ASN A 39 2.75 -13.26 2.50
CA ASN A 39 3.14 -14.67 2.47
C ASN A 39 4.36 -14.97 3.33
N ALA A 40 5.33 -14.05 3.41
CA ALA A 40 6.56 -14.24 4.17
C ALA A 40 6.40 -13.95 5.68
N HIS A 41 5.56 -12.97 6.03
CA HIS A 41 5.47 -12.43 7.39
C HIS A 41 4.07 -12.49 8.01
N GLY A 42 3.04 -12.84 7.24
CA GLY A 42 1.65 -12.86 7.67
C GLY A 42 0.87 -11.58 7.33
N ILE A 43 -0.44 -11.74 7.15
CA ILE A 43 -1.36 -10.66 6.80
C ILE A 43 -1.49 -9.64 7.96
N GLU A 44 -1.44 -10.10 9.20
CA GLU A 44 -1.52 -9.23 10.39
C GLU A 44 -0.31 -8.30 10.48
N THR A 45 0.89 -8.83 10.21
CA THR A 45 2.12 -8.02 10.16
C THR A 45 2.08 -7.03 9.00
N TRP A 46 1.57 -7.43 7.83
CA TRP A 46 1.35 -6.50 6.73
C TRP A 46 0.40 -5.35 7.12
N ALA A 47 -0.70 -5.65 7.81
CA ALA A 47 -1.66 -4.65 8.25
C ALA A 47 -1.02 -3.63 9.21
N ASP A 48 -0.22 -4.08 10.17
CA ASP A 48 0.51 -3.21 11.09
C ASP A 48 1.48 -2.28 10.36
N VAL A 49 2.32 -2.87 9.51
CA VAL A 49 3.25 -2.17 8.62
C VAL A 49 2.55 -1.13 7.76
N PHE A 50 1.44 -1.51 7.14
CA PHE A 50 0.71 -0.67 6.22
C PHE A 50 0.15 0.55 6.93
N ASN A 51 -0.48 0.34 8.09
CA ASN A 51 -1.13 1.40 8.86
C ASN A 51 -0.12 2.33 9.54
N TRP A 52 0.97 1.80 10.10
CA TRP A 52 1.87 2.58 10.95
C TRP A 52 3.15 3.04 10.26
N ARG A 53 3.53 2.47 9.10
CA ARG A 53 4.75 2.85 8.36
C ARG A 53 4.44 3.40 6.99
N ILE A 54 3.69 2.68 6.17
CA ILE A 54 3.44 3.07 4.79
C ILE A 54 2.50 4.28 4.75
N MET A 55 1.30 4.16 5.31
CA MET A 55 0.29 5.22 5.30
C MET A 55 0.82 6.58 5.80
N PRO A 56 1.50 6.70 6.96
CA PRO A 56 1.99 8.01 7.41
C PRO A 56 3.09 8.60 6.52
N ALA A 57 3.91 7.76 5.87
CA ALA A 57 5.01 8.21 5.00
C ALA A 57 4.56 8.75 3.64
N LEU A 58 3.31 8.50 3.23
CA LEU A 58 2.77 8.95 1.96
C LEU A 58 2.31 10.41 1.98
N GLU A 59 2.59 11.12 0.90
CA GLU A 59 1.97 12.42 0.61
C GLU A 59 0.46 12.30 0.36
N PRO A 60 -0.31 13.38 0.56
CA PRO A 60 -1.77 13.37 0.40
C PRO A 60 -2.24 12.82 -0.95
N GLU A 61 -1.54 13.17 -2.04
CA GLU A 61 -1.89 12.70 -3.38
C GLU A 61 -1.69 11.19 -3.54
N ALA A 62 -0.59 10.65 -3.01
CA ALA A 62 -0.31 9.23 -3.03
C ALA A 62 -1.32 8.43 -2.18
N LYS A 63 -1.69 8.95 -1.00
CA LYS A 63 -2.77 8.40 -0.17
C LYS A 63 -4.08 8.34 -0.94
N ARG A 64 -4.45 9.43 -1.61
CA ARG A 64 -5.69 9.52 -2.39
C ARG A 64 -5.71 8.50 -3.53
N TRP A 65 -4.62 8.39 -4.30
CA TRP A 65 -4.53 7.40 -5.37
C TRP A 65 -4.69 5.97 -4.82
N LEU A 66 -4.00 5.65 -3.74
CA LEU A 66 -4.04 4.32 -3.14
C LEU A 66 -5.44 3.96 -2.62
N LEU A 67 -6.13 4.92 -1.98
CA LEU A 67 -7.52 4.77 -1.54
C LEU A 67 -8.45 4.52 -2.73
N VAL A 68 -8.31 5.29 -3.82
CA VAL A 68 -9.11 5.08 -5.04
C VAL A 68 -8.89 3.68 -5.59
N GLN A 69 -7.64 3.19 -5.69
CA GLN A 69 -7.38 1.83 -6.19
C GLN A 69 -8.00 0.75 -5.29
N LYS A 70 -7.79 0.82 -3.97
CA LYS A 70 -8.32 -0.16 -3.00
C LYS A 70 -9.86 -0.15 -2.98
N CYS A 71 -10.50 1.03 -3.08
CA CYS A 71 -11.96 1.17 -3.05
C CYS A 71 -12.65 0.89 -4.40
N SER A 72 -12.03 1.26 -5.53
CA SER A 72 -12.64 1.10 -6.87
C SER A 72 -12.67 -0.35 -7.34
N GLN A 73 -11.84 -1.22 -6.76
CA GLN A 73 -11.95 -2.66 -6.99
C GLN A 73 -12.97 -3.36 -6.07
N GLY A 74 -13.46 -2.67 -5.02
CA GLY A 74 -14.36 -3.24 -4.00
C GLY A 74 -15.86 -3.17 -4.33
N ILE A 75 -16.28 -2.32 -5.29
CA ILE A 75 -17.69 -2.21 -5.70
C ILE A 75 -17.78 -2.31 -7.22
N LYS A 76 -17.87 -3.54 -7.75
CA LYS A 76 -18.14 -3.78 -9.18
C LYS A 76 -19.54 -4.31 -9.49
N SER A 77 -20.39 -4.60 -8.51
CA SER A 77 -21.79 -4.94 -8.76
C SER A 77 -22.61 -4.87 -7.49
N VAL A 78 -23.31 -3.76 -7.26
CA VAL A 78 -24.64 -3.87 -6.66
C VAL A 78 -25.55 -4.24 -7.83
N LYS A 79 -25.85 -5.54 -7.97
CA LYS A 79 -27.01 -5.91 -8.78
C LYS A 79 -28.22 -5.37 -8.02
N ILE A 80 -28.81 -4.29 -8.55
CA ILE A 80 -30.16 -3.91 -8.15
C ILE A 80 -31.03 -5.08 -8.64
N LEU A 81 -31.55 -5.86 -7.68
CA LEU A 81 -32.61 -6.82 -7.97
C LEU A 81 -33.89 -5.99 -8.16
N ASP A 82 -34.41 -6.00 -9.38
CA ASP A 82 -35.79 -5.57 -9.69
C ASP A 82 -36.78 -6.59 -9.11
#